data_AF-A0A699ZAI5-F1
#
_entry.id   AF-A0A699ZAI5-F1
#
_cell.length_a   1.000
_cell.length_b   1.000
_cell.length_c   1.000
_cell.angle_alpha   90.00
_cell.angle_beta   90.00
_cell.angle_gamma   90.00
#
_symmetry.space_group_name_H-M   'P 1'
#
loop_
_entity.id
_entity.type
_entity.pdbx_description
1 polymer ?
#
loop_
_entity_poly.entity_id
_entity_poly.type
_entity_poly.pdbx_seq_one_letter_code
_entity_poly.pdbx_strand_id
1 'polypeptide(L)'
;MDIDSAAEAASQAKSTVSAHVDKTSADYYFDSYSHFGIHEEMLKDHVRTRSYMNAIMNNSFQFKGKVVLDIGCGTGILSLFAAKRYCGPSHPDSEGQW
;
A
#
# COMPACT_ATOMS: atom_id res chain seq x y z
N MET A 1 -16.49 7.52 58.42
CA MET A 1 -15.48 7.95 57.43
C MET A 1 -15.22 6.69 56.63
N ASP A 2 -16.06 6.50 55.63
CA ASP A 2 -16.08 5.28 54.84
C ASP A 2 -15.90 5.76 53.39
N ILE A 3 -14.63 6.02 53.10
CA ILE A 3 -14.07 6.22 51.77
C ILE A 3 -14.11 4.83 51.15
N ASP A 4 -14.98 4.62 50.15
CA ASP A 4 -14.87 3.61 49.06
C ASP A 4 -16.22 3.28 48.38
N SER A 5 -17.04 4.30 48.05
CA SER A 5 -18.29 4.10 47.28
C SER A 5 -18.47 5.06 46.10
N ALA A 6 -17.37 5.57 45.56
CA ALA A 6 -17.39 6.46 44.38
C ALA A 6 -16.61 5.90 43.16
N ALA A 7 -16.01 4.70 43.26
CA ALA A 7 -15.21 4.11 42.19
C ALA A 7 -16.01 3.19 41.24
N GLU A 8 -17.21 2.77 41.62
CA GLU A 8 -18.09 1.87 40.83
C GLU A 8 -19.08 2.64 39.92
N ALA A 9 -19.04 3.97 39.88
CA ALA A 9 -19.97 4.80 39.09
C ALA A 9 -19.39 5.29 37.74
N ALA A 10 -18.21 4.82 37.33
CA ALA A 10 -17.56 5.21 36.06
C ALA A 10 -17.64 4.12 34.96
N SER A 11 -18.26 2.97 35.23
CA SER A 11 -18.28 1.81 34.32
C SER A 11 -19.56 1.69 33.46
N GLN A 12 -20.59 2.51 33.72
CA GLN A 12 -21.91 2.35 33.07
C GLN A 12 -22.47 3.66 32.51
N ALA A 13 -21.86 4.18 31.43
CA ALA A 13 -22.51 5.18 30.57
C ALA A 13 -21.90 5.30 29.15
N LYS A 14 -21.43 4.20 28.55
CA LYS A 14 -21.17 4.18 27.10
C LYS A 14 -21.67 2.91 26.44
N SER A 15 -22.90 2.53 26.77
CA SER A 15 -23.66 1.58 25.96
C SER A 15 -24.12 2.27 24.69
N THR A 16 -23.51 1.85 23.58
CA THR A 16 -24.20 1.54 22.33
C THR A 16 -24.98 2.69 21.67
N VAL A 17 -24.26 3.65 21.11
CA VAL A 17 -24.58 4.02 19.73
C VAL A 17 -23.64 3.16 18.88
N SER A 18 -24.10 1.95 18.56
CA SER A 18 -23.55 1.23 17.41
C SER A 18 -23.89 2.11 16.22
N ALA A 19 -22.96 3.00 15.86
CA ALA A 19 -22.96 3.59 14.55
C ALA A 19 -22.73 2.41 13.61
N HIS A 20 -23.83 1.83 13.13
CA HIS A 20 -23.83 1.07 11.90
C HIS A 20 -23.48 2.10 10.83
N VAL A 21 -22.19 2.45 10.76
CA VAL A 21 -21.63 3.10 9.58
C VAL A 21 -21.83 2.04 8.52
N ASP A 22 -22.81 2.27 7.65
CA ASP A 22 -23.05 1.41 6.51
C ASP A 22 -21.77 1.40 5.69
N LYS A 23 -20.91 0.42 5.97
CA LYS A 23 -19.66 0.22 5.27
C LYS A 23 -20.02 0.00 3.82
N THR A 24 -19.64 0.96 3.01
CA THR A 24 -19.88 0.90 1.58
C THR A 24 -18.97 -0.14 0.96
N SER A 25 -19.27 -0.61 -0.24
CA SER A 25 -18.37 -1.49 -0.99
C SER A 25 -16.98 -0.88 -1.18
N ALA A 26 -16.87 0.46 -1.21
CA ALA A 26 -15.60 1.16 -1.26
C ALA A 26 -14.78 0.94 0.02
N ASP A 27 -15.40 1.02 1.20
CA ASP A 27 -14.72 0.81 2.47
C ASP A 27 -14.14 -0.61 2.56
N TYR A 28 -14.92 -1.62 2.16
CA TYR A 28 -14.43 -3.00 2.07
C TYR A 28 -13.30 -3.19 1.06
N TYR A 29 -13.38 -2.52 -0.10
CA TYR A 29 -12.32 -2.56 -1.10
C TYR A 29 -11.01 -2.00 -0.55
N PHE A 30 -11.03 -0.79 0.03
CA PHE A 30 -9.82 -0.17 0.58
C PHE A 30 -9.26 -0.94 1.78
N ASP A 31 -10.13 -1.45 2.66
CA ASP A 31 -9.73 -2.24 3.82
C ASP A 31 -9.01 -3.53 3.39
N SER A 32 -9.47 -4.18 2.31
CA SER A 32 -8.82 -5.39 1.80
C SER A 32 -7.37 -5.16 1.33
N TYR A 33 -7.05 -3.97 0.82
CA TYR A 33 -5.69 -3.56 0.46
C TYR A 33 -4.89 -2.93 1.61
N SER A 34 -5.46 -2.80 2.82
CA SER A 34 -4.73 -2.26 3.97
C SER A 34 -3.79 -3.28 4.63
N HIS A 35 -4.00 -4.58 4.38
CA HIS A 35 -3.24 -5.66 4.99
C HIS A 35 -2.08 -6.14 4.11
N PHE A 36 -0.95 -6.51 4.74
CA PHE A 36 0.25 -6.95 4.03
C PHE A 36 0.05 -8.23 3.19
N GLY A 37 -0.88 -9.11 3.59
CA GLY A 37 -1.07 -10.41 2.93
C GLY A 37 -1.40 -10.30 1.44
N ILE A 38 -2.29 -9.38 1.06
CA ILE A 38 -2.66 -9.20 -0.35
C ILE A 38 -1.50 -8.61 -1.16
N HIS A 39 -0.70 -7.73 -0.55
CA HIS A 39 0.49 -7.16 -1.20
C HIS A 39 1.58 -8.20 -1.39
N GLU A 40 1.77 -9.08 -0.41
CA GLU A 40 2.72 -10.19 -0.50
C GLU A 40 2.32 -11.17 -1.61
N GLU A 41 1.04 -11.54 -1.69
CA GLU A 41 0.51 -12.38 -2.78
C GLU A 41 0.77 -11.74 -4.15
N MET A 42 0.44 -10.45 -4.27
CA MET A 42 0.72 -9.68 -5.49
C MET A 42 2.22 -9.70 -5.83
N LEU A 43 3.11 -9.44 -4.87
CA LEU A 43 4.56 -9.39 -5.09
C LEU A 43 5.15 -10.76 -5.46
N LYS A 44 4.62 -11.84 -4.89
CA LYS A 44 5.01 -13.22 -5.22
C LYS A 44 4.55 -13.68 -6.60
N ASP A 45 3.54 -13.02 -7.18
CA ASP A 45 3.25 -13.20 -8.60
C ASP A 45 4.40 -12.61 -9.45
N HIS A 46 5.31 -13.51 -9.83
CA HIS A 46 6.49 -13.18 -10.63
C HIS A 46 6.14 -12.72 -12.05
N VAL A 47 5.07 -13.25 -12.65
CA VAL A 47 4.68 -12.88 -14.02
C VAL A 47 4.19 -11.44 -14.00
N ARG A 48 3.28 -11.12 -13.08
CA ARG A 48 2.76 -9.76 -12.87
C ARG A 48 3.89 -8.78 -12.55
N THR A 49 4.68 -9.06 -11.52
CA THR A 49 5.71 -8.12 -11.02
C THR A 49 6.82 -7.88 -12.05
N ARG A 50 7.33 -8.94 -12.70
CA ARG A 50 8.38 -8.78 -13.73
C ARG A 50 7.86 -8.15 -15.01
N SER A 51 6.60 -8.37 -15.38
CA SER A 51 6.03 -7.72 -16.57
C SER A 51 6.03 -6.19 -16.42
N TYR A 52 5.57 -5.67 -15.28
CA TYR A 52 5.64 -4.23 -15.01
C TYR A 52 7.08 -3.73 -14.92
N MET A 53 7.96 -4.47 -14.23
CA MET A 53 9.37 -4.11 -14.13
C MET A 53 10.01 -3.98 -15.52
N ASN A 54 9.86 -5.00 -16.37
CA ASN A 54 10.42 -5.00 -17.72
C ASN A 54 9.82 -3.89 -18.58
N ALA A 55 8.51 -3.66 -18.49
CA ALA A 55 7.84 -2.57 -19.20
C ALA A 55 8.42 -1.20 -18.83
N ILE A 56 8.72 -0.96 -17.55
CA ILE A 56 9.33 0.29 -17.10
C ILE A 56 10.80 0.36 -17.52
N MET A 57 11.58 -0.69 -17.23
CA MET A 57 13.03 -0.68 -17.38
C MET A 57 13.45 -0.58 -18.85
N ASN A 58 12.74 -1.26 -19.74
CA ASN A 58 13.06 -1.33 -21.17
C ASN A 58 12.59 -0.10 -21.96
N ASN A 59 11.79 0.79 -21.36
CA ASN A 59 11.22 1.96 -22.05
C ASN A 59 11.75 3.29 -21.50
N SER A 60 13.08 3.46 -21.51
CA SER A 60 13.78 4.66 -21.02
C SER A 60 13.12 5.99 -21.31
N PHE A 61 12.74 6.17 -22.56
CA PHE A 61 12.32 7.43 -23.12
C PHE A 61 10.96 7.88 -22.56
N GLN A 62 10.20 6.94 -21.99
CA GLN A 62 8.91 7.20 -21.34
C GLN A 62 9.07 7.64 -19.88
N PHE A 63 10.19 7.31 -19.21
CA PHE A 63 10.35 7.52 -17.76
C PHE A 63 11.47 8.49 -17.38
N LYS A 64 12.57 8.54 -18.14
CA LYS A 64 13.74 9.37 -17.79
C LYS A 64 13.40 10.86 -17.91
N GLY A 65 13.60 11.62 -16.83
CA GLY A 65 13.32 13.06 -16.79
C GLY A 65 11.83 13.40 -16.87
N LYS A 66 10.94 12.42 -16.66
CA LYS A 66 9.49 12.61 -16.64
C LYS A 66 8.96 12.57 -15.21
N VAL A 67 7.84 13.26 -14.99
CA VAL A 67 7.04 13.13 -13.77
C VAL A 67 6.12 11.93 -13.93
N VAL A 68 6.10 11.03 -12.95
CA VAL A 68 5.31 9.79 -12.96
C VAL A 68 4.34 9.79 -11.79
N LEU A 69 3.10 9.34 -12.03
CA LEU A 69 2.08 9.12 -11.00
C LEU A 69 1.74 7.63 -10.94
N ASP A 70 1.87 7.02 -9.76
CA ASP A 70 1.54 5.62 -9.48
C ASP A 70 0.21 5.56 -8.71
N ILE A 71 -0.88 5.23 -9.42
CA ILE A 71 -2.23 5.24 -8.86
C ILE A 71 -2.47 3.93 -8.10
N GLY A 72 -2.75 4.02 -6.81
CA GLY A 72 -2.92 2.83 -5.96
C GLY A 72 -1.59 2.11 -5.73
N CYS A 73 -0.54 2.88 -5.40
CA CYS A 73 0.84 2.39 -5.35
C CYS A 73 1.07 1.25 -4.35
N GLY A 74 0.19 1.04 -3.37
CA GLY A 74 0.30 -0.03 -2.38
C GLY A 74 1.65 0.04 -1.65
N THR A 75 2.46 -1.01 -1.79
CA THR A 75 3.83 -1.06 -1.24
C THR A 75 4.85 -0.16 -1.97
N GLY A 76 4.47 0.45 -3.09
CA GLY A 76 5.30 1.39 -3.85
C GLY A 76 6.31 0.72 -4.79
N ILE A 77 6.19 -0.57 -5.06
CA ILE A 77 7.18 -1.31 -5.89
C ILE A 77 7.31 -0.73 -7.31
N LEU A 78 6.20 -0.31 -7.93
CA LEU A 78 6.20 0.26 -9.28
C LEU A 78 6.82 1.66 -9.28
N SER A 79 6.51 2.47 -8.27
CA SER A 79 7.19 3.74 -8.01
C SER A 79 8.70 3.58 -7.88
N LEU A 80 9.18 2.53 -7.21
CA LEU A 80 10.60 2.22 -7.08
C LEU A 80 11.24 1.85 -8.42
N PHE A 81 10.56 1.05 -9.26
CA PHE A 81 11.03 0.75 -10.61
C PHE A 81 11.12 2.02 -11.47
N ALA A 82 10.09 2.88 -11.43
CA ALA A 82 10.09 4.15 -12.15
C ALA A 82 11.23 5.07 -11.68
N ALA A 83 11.46 5.18 -10.37
CA ALA A 83 12.56 5.95 -9.81
C ALA A 83 13.93 5.41 -10.23
N LYS A 84 14.14 4.09 -10.19
CA LYS A 84 15.37 3.46 -10.71
C LYS A 84 15.58 3.81 -12.18
N ARG A 85 14.51 3.78 -12.98
CA ARG A 85 14.61 4.11 -14.40
C ARG A 85 14.85 5.60 -14.67
N TYR A 86 14.38 6.46 -13.77
CA TYR A 86 14.62 7.90 -13.79
C TYR A 86 16.10 8.23 -13.52
N CYS A 87 16.71 7.61 -12.51
CA CYS A 87 18.09 7.88 -12.08
C CYS A 87 19.18 7.06 -12.81
N GLY A 88 18.82 5.97 -13.50
CA GLY A 88 19.79 5.05 -14.09
C GLY A 88 20.47 5.52 -15.39
N PRO A 89 21.75 5.16 -15.62
CA PRO A 89 22.39 5.32 -16.94
C PRO A 89 21.71 4.41 -17.97
N SER A 90 21.77 4.79 -19.24
CA SER A 90 21.15 4.08 -20.39
C SER A 90 21.84 2.77 -20.77
N HIS A 91 22.62 2.15 -19.89
CA HIS A 91 23.50 1.01 -20.24
C HIS A 91 22.83 -0.35 -19.98
N PRO A 92 23.03 -1.37 -20.85
CA PRO A 92 22.37 -2.67 -20.76
C PRO A 92 22.91 -3.61 -19.66
N ASP A 93 24.01 -3.27 -18.99
CA ASP A 93 24.79 -4.24 -18.21
C ASP A 93 24.42 -4.33 -16.72
N SER A 94 23.17 -3.98 -16.36
CA SER A 94 22.64 -4.16 -14.99
C SER A 94 21.53 -5.22 -14.89
N GLU A 95 21.35 -6.01 -15.96
CA GLU A 95 20.51 -7.20 -15.92
C GLU A 95 21.16 -8.28 -15.05
N GLY A 96 20.75 -8.39 -13.78
CA GLY A 96 21.09 -9.56 -12.98
C GLY A 96 21.27 -9.38 -11.48
N GLN A 97 21.06 -8.19 -10.90
CA GLN A 97 21.07 -8.04 -9.45
C GLN A 97 19.73 -7.55 -8.92
N TRP A 98 18.88 -8.53 -8.62
CA TRP A 98 17.77 -8.46 -7.68
C TRP A 98 17.66 -9.81 -6.95
#